data_AF-A0A1G6YJY7-F1
#
_entry.id   AF-A0A1G6YJY7-F1
#
_cell.length_a   1.000
_cell.length_b   1.000
_cell.length_c   1.000
_cell.angle_alpha   90.00
_cell.angle_beta   90.00
_cell.angle_gamma   90.00
#
_symmetry.space_group_name_H-M   'P 1'
#
loop_
_entity.id
_entity.type
_entity.pdbx_description
1 polymer ?
#
loop_
_entity_poly.entity_id
_entity_poly.type
_entity_poly.pdbx_seq_one_letter_code
_entity_poly.pdbx_strand_id
1 'polypeptide(L)'
;MNYTVVGDAVLMRTRVGSALAELLDGRSGEPAAFEVDGLDHADQVGWSVQACGPLEVVAAGSAATADQGRPVRPWAPGEREVVVRLGWRELTGRRLGTGWDPLQRPAYRRVD
;
A
#
# COMPACT_ATOMS: atom_id res chain seq x y z
N MET A 1 2.02 0.86 8.62
CA MET A 1 0.72 0.52 8.01
C MET A 1 0.90 -0.80 7.28
N ASN A 2 -0.06 -1.71 7.30
CA ASN A 2 0.00 -2.90 6.45
C ASN A 2 -0.87 -2.66 5.22
N TYR A 3 -0.46 -3.21 4.09
CA TYR A 3 -1.13 -3.03 2.82
C TYR A 3 -1.14 -4.32 2.01
N THR A 4 -2.02 -4.36 1.01
CA THR A 4 -2.01 -5.36 -0.07
C THR A 4 -2.27 -4.63 -1.39
N VAL A 5 -2.02 -5.32 -2.49
CA VAL A 5 -2.28 -4.81 -3.83
C VAL A 5 -3.35 -5.67 -4.50
N VAL A 6 -4.42 -5.04 -4.97
CA VAL A 6 -5.51 -5.70 -5.71
C VAL A 6 -5.77 -4.90 -6.99
N GLY A 7 -5.51 -5.52 -8.15
CA GLY A 7 -5.64 -4.85 -9.44
C GLY A 7 -4.75 -3.61 -9.53
N ASP A 8 -5.38 -2.45 -9.69
CA ASP A 8 -4.78 -1.13 -9.81
C ASP A 8 -4.79 -0.31 -8.50
N ALA A 9 -4.96 -0.99 -7.36
CA ALA A 9 -5.12 -0.31 -6.09
C ALA A 9 -4.28 -0.89 -4.95
N VAL A 10 -3.82 0.02 -4.08
CA VAL A 10 -3.28 -0.32 -2.77
C VAL A 10 -4.41 -0.27 -1.76
N LEU A 11 -4.61 -1.36 -1.02
CA LEU A 11 -5.58 -1.43 0.07
C LEU A 11 -4.86 -1.43 1.42
N MET A 12 -5.39 -0.66 2.37
CA MET A 12 -4.87 -0.53 3.73
C MET A 12 -6.01 -0.68 4.74
N ARG A 13 -5.69 -1.12 5.95
CA ARG A 13 -6.63 -1.19 7.07
C ARG A 13 -6.18 -0.33 8.24
N THR A 14 -7.07 0.52 8.71
CA THR A 14 -6.84 1.38 9.87
C THR A 14 -8.02 1.35 10.85
N ARG A 15 -7.86 1.99 12.00
CA ARG A 15 -8.91 2.13 13.02
C ARG A 15 -9.77 3.37 12.76
N VAL A 16 -11.02 3.33 13.21
CA VAL A 16 -11.84 4.53 13.39
C VAL A 16 -11.09 5.50 14.31
N GLY A 17 -11.12 6.81 14.00
CA GLY A 17 -10.39 7.83 14.77
C GLY A 17 -8.87 7.77 14.62
N SER A 18 -8.33 6.99 13.68
CA SER A 18 -6.92 7.11 13.31
C SER A 18 -6.70 8.39 12.51
N ALA A 19 -5.48 8.95 12.57
CA ALA A 19 -5.13 10.15 11.79
C ALA A 19 -5.46 10.01 10.29
N LEU A 20 -5.30 8.80 9.71
CA LEU A 20 -5.68 8.54 8.33
C LEU A 20 -7.20 8.55 8.12
N ALA A 21 -7.97 7.97 9.05
CA ALA A 21 -9.43 7.97 8.96
C ALA A 21 -9.99 9.40 9.11
N GLU A 22 -9.46 10.17 10.05
CA GLU A 22 -9.84 11.58 10.25
C GLU A 22 -9.44 12.45 9.05
N LEU A 23 -8.27 12.21 8.46
CA LEU A 23 -7.82 12.91 7.26
C LEU A 23 -8.80 12.74 6.09
N LEU A 24 -9.41 11.56 5.97
CA LEU A 24 -10.33 11.21 4.88
C LEU A 24 -11.79 11.60 5.16
N ASP A 25 -12.11 11.99 6.39
CA ASP A 25 -13.46 12.47 6.72
C ASP A 25 -13.78 13.74 5.93
N GLY A 26 -14.83 13.69 5.11
CA GLY A 26 -15.18 14.75 4.16
C GLY A 26 -14.17 14.99 3.02
N ARG A 27 -13.10 14.19 2.91
CA ARG A 27 -12.00 14.37 1.93
C ARG A 27 -11.71 13.12 1.10
N SER A 28 -12.64 12.17 1.08
CA SER A 28 -12.53 10.97 0.26
C SER A 28 -12.41 11.33 -1.22
N GLY A 29 -11.43 10.75 -1.91
CA GLY A 29 -11.15 10.99 -3.32
C GLY A 29 -10.04 12.03 -3.59
N GLU A 30 -9.52 12.70 -2.55
CA GLU A 30 -8.39 13.61 -2.68
C GLU A 30 -7.12 12.86 -3.13
N PRO A 31 -6.25 13.50 -3.95
CA PRO A 31 -4.99 12.90 -4.36
C PRO A 31 -4.06 12.64 -3.17
N ALA A 32 -3.49 11.45 -3.12
CA ALA A 32 -2.46 11.08 -2.17
C ALA A 32 -1.34 10.30 -2.86
N ALA A 33 -0.21 10.20 -2.17
CA ALA A 33 0.89 9.34 -2.54
C ALA A 33 1.07 8.23 -1.48
N PHE A 34 1.40 7.03 -1.94
CA PHE A 34 1.80 5.89 -1.14
C PHE A 34 3.17 5.44 -1.60
N GLU A 35 4.10 5.24 -0.68
CA GLU A 35 5.47 4.82 -0.97
C GLU A 35 5.83 3.55 -0.22
N VAL A 36 6.60 2.70 -0.90
CA VAL A 36 7.34 1.59 -0.30
C VAL A 36 8.75 1.55 -0.86
N ASP A 37 9.70 1.16 -0.03
CA ASP A 37 11.12 1.11 -0.38
C ASP A 37 11.81 -0.11 0.23
N GLY A 38 13.02 -0.37 -0.25
CA GLY A 38 13.91 -1.37 0.32
C GLY A 38 15.36 -1.02 0.04
N LEU A 39 16.19 -1.11 1.08
CA LEU A 39 17.61 -0.78 1.04
C LEU A 39 18.44 -1.97 1.53
N ASP A 40 19.50 -2.28 0.79
CA ASP A 40 20.60 -3.12 1.25
C ASP A 40 21.84 -2.23 1.42
N HIS A 41 22.18 -1.97 2.69
CA HIS A 41 23.30 -1.11 3.03
C HIS A 41 24.68 -1.75 2.76
N ALA A 42 24.77 -3.09 2.77
CA ALA A 42 26.03 -3.79 2.55
C ALA A 42 26.44 -3.73 1.08
N ASP A 43 25.49 -4.01 0.19
CA ASP A 43 25.70 -3.99 -1.25
C ASP A 43 25.49 -2.58 -1.87
N GLN A 44 25.08 -1.59 -1.06
CA GLN A 44 24.75 -0.22 -1.49
C GLN A 44 23.73 -0.17 -2.65
N VAL A 45 22.74 -1.04 -2.59
CA VAL A 45 21.66 -1.14 -3.59
C VAL A 45 20.31 -0.90 -2.94
N GLY A 46 19.33 -0.47 -3.72
CA GLY A 46 18.00 -0.23 -3.18
C GLY A 46 17.01 0.27 -4.19
N TRP A 47 15.76 0.35 -3.76
CA TRP A 47 14.64 0.72 -4.60
C TRP A 47 13.58 1.48 -3.83
N SER A 48 12.79 2.26 -4.55
CA SER A 48 11.51 2.78 -4.06
C SER A 48 10.45 2.69 -5.15
N VAL A 49 9.20 2.55 -4.73
CA VAL A 49 8.01 2.60 -5.59
C VAL A 49 7.04 3.59 -4.96
N GLN A 50 6.57 4.53 -5.77
CA GLN A 50 5.57 5.51 -5.37
C GLN A 50 4.33 5.37 -6.26
N ALA A 51 3.18 5.22 -5.62
CA ALA A 51 1.86 5.19 -6.24
C ALA A 51 1.11 6.49 -5.92
N CYS A 52 0.61 7.19 -6.93
CA CYS A 52 -0.16 8.42 -6.77
C CYS A 52 -1.58 8.24 -7.31
N GLY A 53 -2.59 8.66 -6.57
CA GLY A 53 -3.99 8.55 -6.98
C GLY A 53 -4.99 9.00 -5.91
N PRO A 54 -6.30 8.96 -6.21
CA PRO A 54 -7.34 9.23 -5.22
C PRO A 54 -7.28 8.23 -4.07
N LEU A 55 -7.43 8.74 -2.85
CA LEU A 55 -7.50 7.96 -1.61
C LEU A 55 -8.92 7.99 -1.04
N GLU A 56 -9.52 6.83 -0.83
CA GLU A 56 -10.94 6.70 -0.52
C GLU A 56 -11.17 5.73 0.65
N VAL A 57 -12.15 6.04 1.50
CA VAL A 57 -12.69 5.06 2.45
C VAL A 57 -13.68 4.18 1.70
N VAL A 58 -13.48 2.87 1.76
CA VAL A 58 -14.33 1.92 1.06
C VAL A 58 -15.30 1.26 2.03
N ALA A 59 -16.58 1.21 1.65
CA ALA A 59 -17.61 0.53 2.40
C ALA A 59 -17.28 -0.97 2.56
N ALA A 60 -17.50 -1.49 3.77
CA ALA A 60 -17.39 -2.91 4.08
C ALA A 60 -18.32 -3.74 3.17
N GLY A 61 -17.79 -4.82 2.60
CA GLY A 61 -18.55 -5.72 1.72
C GLY A 61 -18.65 -5.27 0.26
N SER A 62 -18.11 -4.11 -0.11
CA SER A 62 -17.98 -3.73 -1.52
C SER A 62 -17.04 -4.68 -2.27
N ALA A 63 -17.17 -4.77 -3.60
CA ALA A 63 -16.25 -5.56 -4.44
C ALA A 63 -14.77 -5.18 -4.27
N ALA A 64 -14.48 -3.92 -3.93
CA ALA A 64 -13.13 -3.45 -3.64
C ALA A 64 -12.60 -3.93 -2.27
N THR A 65 -13.49 -4.27 -1.34
CA THR A 65 -13.16 -4.91 -0.05
C THR A 65 -13.37 -6.42 -0.06
N ALA A 66 -13.95 -6.97 -1.13
CA ALA A 66 -14.10 -8.39 -1.32
C ALA A 66 -12.69 -8.96 -1.44
N ASP A 67 -12.22 -9.47 -0.31
CA ASP A 67 -10.88 -9.98 -0.15
C ASP A 67 -10.70 -11.16 -1.11
N GLN A 68 -10.15 -10.90 -2.30
CA GLN A 68 -9.97 -11.90 -3.38
C GLN A 68 -8.86 -12.91 -3.01
N GLY A 69 -8.92 -13.46 -1.79
CA GLY A 69 -7.91 -14.32 -1.19
C GLY A 69 -6.74 -13.58 -0.53
N ARG A 70 -6.69 -12.24 -0.54
CA ARG A 70 -5.49 -11.45 -0.13
C ARG A 70 -5.76 -10.42 0.98
N PRO A 71 -6.20 -10.85 2.18
CA PRO A 71 -6.49 -9.96 3.29
C PRO A 71 -5.30 -9.12 3.70
N VAL A 72 -5.52 -7.80 3.76
CA VAL A 72 -4.66 -6.92 4.56
C VAL A 72 -4.74 -7.45 5.99
N ARG A 73 -3.68 -8.12 6.46
CA ARG A 73 -3.56 -8.61 7.83
C ARG A 73 -2.79 -7.59 8.66
N PRO A 74 -3.45 -6.75 9.49
CA PRO A 74 -2.73 -5.79 10.31
C PRO A 74 -1.94 -6.51 11.41
N TRP A 75 -0.70 -6.08 11.64
CA TRP A 75 0.14 -6.63 12.72
C TRP A 75 -0.13 -5.95 14.05
N ALA A 76 -0.45 -4.66 14.01
CA ALA A 76 -0.80 -3.92 15.21
C ALA A 76 -2.16 -4.41 15.75
N PRO A 77 -2.29 -4.64 17.07
CA PRO A 77 -3.47 -5.25 17.69
C PRO A 77 -4.74 -4.44 17.46
N GLY A 78 -5.89 -4.99 17.86
CA GLY A 78 -7.20 -4.30 17.86
C GLY A 78 -7.91 -4.24 16.51
N GLU A 79 -9.21 -3.91 16.56
CA GLU A 79 -10.09 -3.84 15.39
C GLU A 79 -9.69 -2.72 14.44
N ARG A 80 -9.61 -3.06 13.14
CA ARG A 80 -9.20 -2.18 12.04
C ARG A 80 -10.17 -2.34 10.89
N GLU A 81 -11.37 -1.85 11.13
CA GLU A 81 -12.53 -2.03 10.25
C GLU A 81 -12.54 -1.06 9.06
N VAL A 82 -11.82 0.07 9.16
CA VAL A 82 -11.76 1.06 8.10
C VAL A 82 -10.81 0.57 7.01
N VAL A 83 -11.36 0.26 5.84
CA VAL A 83 -10.60 -0.05 4.64
C VAL A 83 -10.39 1.23 3.83
N VAL A 84 -9.14 1.50 3.51
CA VAL A 84 -8.74 2.63 2.68
C VAL A 84 -8.17 2.09 1.37
N ARG A 85 -8.62 2.66 0.25
CA ARG A 85 -8.17 2.31 -1.10
C ARG A 85 -7.47 3.51 -1.74
N LEU A 86 -6.26 3.29 -2.22
CA LEU A 86 -5.59 4.18 -3.16
C LEU A 86 -5.64 3.54 -4.55
N GLY A 87 -6.54 4.00 -5.42
CA GLY A 87 -6.54 3.60 -6.83
C GLY A 87 -5.50 4.40 -7.58
N TRP A 88 -4.34 3.83 -7.90
CA TRP A 88 -3.25 4.62 -8.47
C TRP A 88 -3.55 4.99 -9.92
N ARG A 89 -3.20 6.23 -10.28
CA ARG A 89 -3.21 6.73 -11.65
C ARG A 89 -1.80 6.84 -12.22
N GLU A 90 -0.81 6.98 -11.34
CA GLU A 90 0.60 7.00 -11.69
C GLU A 90 1.36 6.07 -10.73
N LEU A 91 2.24 5.25 -11.30
CA LEU A 91 3.12 4.36 -10.54
C LEU A 91 4.54 4.56 -11.05
N THR A 92 5.43 5.03 -10.18
CA THR A 92 6.83 5.26 -10.52
C THR A 92 7.72 4.39 -9.64
N GLY A 93 8.90 4.04 -10.17
CA GLY A 93 9.90 3.27 -9.44
C GLY A 93 11.28 3.84 -9.68
N ARG A 94 12.14 3.75 -8.66
CA ARG A 94 13.56 4.11 -8.74
C ARG A 94 14.41 2.94 -8.29
N ARG A 95 15.56 2.78 -8.94
CA ARG A 95 16.58 1.79 -8.58
C ARG A 95 17.91 2.50 -8.32
N LEU A 96 18.60 2.08 -7.28
CA LEU A 96 19.92 2.56 -6.86
C LEU A 96 20.93 1.41 -6.90
N GLY A 97 22.18 1.75 -7.21
CA GLY A 97 23.29 0.80 -7.31
C GLY A 97 23.45 0.14 -8.69
N THR A 98 24.61 -0.48 -8.92
CA THR A 98 24.96 -1.15 -10.18
C THR A 98 24.84 -2.67 -10.06
N GLY A 99 24.53 -3.38 -11.15
CA GLY A 99 24.54 -4.85 -11.19
C GLY A 99 23.45 -5.59 -10.40
N TRP A 100 22.60 -4.89 -9.64
CA TRP A 100 21.52 -5.50 -8.87
C TRP A 100 20.24 -5.68 -9.71
N ASP A 101 19.73 -6.91 -9.78
CA ASP A 101 18.40 -7.22 -10.35
C ASP A 101 17.39 -7.51 -9.21
N PRO A 102 16.42 -6.61 -8.97
CA PRO A 102 15.42 -6.78 -7.92
C PRO A 102 14.50 -7.99 -8.13
N LEU A 103 14.41 -8.52 -9.35
CA LEU A 103 13.59 -9.71 -9.65
C LEU A 103 14.31 -11.01 -9.29
N GLN A 104 15.65 -11.01 -9.29
CA GLN A 104 16.48 -12.17 -8.92
C GLN A 104 16.69 -12.26 -7.41
N ARG A 105 16.64 -11.12 -6.70
CA ARG A 105 16.74 -11.03 -5.24
C ARG A 105 15.58 -10.20 -4.67
N PRO A 106 14.37 -10.74 -4.65
CA PRO A 106 13.22 -9.98 -4.19
C PRO A 106 13.33 -9.71 -2.68
N ALA A 107 13.41 -8.44 -2.31
CA ALA A 107 13.41 -7.99 -0.91
C ALA A 107 12.04 -8.22 -0.21
N TYR A 108 11.04 -8.63 -0.97
CA TYR A 108 9.69 -8.91 -0.50
C TYR A 108 9.19 -10.23 -1.10
N ARG A 109 8.49 -11.02 -0.31
CA ARG A 109 7.83 -12.24 -0.79
C ARG A 109 6.48 -11.87 -1.39
N ARG A 110 6.29 -12.14 -2.68
CA ARG A 110 4.94 -12.19 -3.24
C ARG A 110 4.27 -13.41 -2.61
N VAL A 111 3.33 -13.19 -1.69
CA VAL A 111 2.54 -14.27 -1.12
C VAL A 111 1.42 -14.54 -2.12
N ASP A 112 1.38 -15.72 -2.71
CA ASP A 112 0.35 -16.11 -3.68
C ASP A 112 -1.02 -16.33 -3.04
#